data_AF-A0A1H7DYW8-F1
#
_entry.id   AF-A0A1H7DYW8-F1
#
_cell.length_a   1.000
_cell.length_b   1.000
_cell.length_c   1.000
_cell.angle_alpha   90.00
_cell.angle_beta   90.00
_cell.angle_gamma   90.00
#
_symmetry.space_group_name_H-M   'P 1'
#
loop_
_entity.id
_entity.type
_entity.pdbx_description
1 polymer ?
#
loop_
_entity_poly.entity_id
_entity_poly.type
_entity_poly.pdbx_seq_one_letter_code
_entity_poly.pdbx_strand_id
1 'polypeptide(L)'
;MRASRVRYQPLVMLAACGALSACALAPGMRMESSFTNDTSVTQQTVANLHVIELDGGVVAEMRNVAKRQESAQAVVLEGQPRGYTIGAGDVLNIVVWDHPELAAAQGPQQQAAVRPSDPAPGFVVDEKGNLTFPYAGTLHVAGLPPEEAQQHLALSLSRYLRKPQVTLRVASFRSRQVYVDGQVRSPGAVPVNDVPMTLYEVISRAGGFNDTADQSHIVLVRDGKSYQLNVTQMFESGQSPARIVLRGGDLLRVESREENAVYVMGEVNKPLSAIPRTSGRLTLADALLQAGSLNPGSADAAQMYVIRGSLGGAPQIFHLDGTSPVSMLLAREFDLQPKDVVYVDANGLVRASRVLSLLLPAINAGLTAAVVTK
;
A
#
# COMPACT_ATOMS: atom_id res chain seq x y z
N MET A 1 -37.39 33.32 -72.49
CA MET A 1 -36.52 33.20 -71.31
C MET A 1 -36.95 31.97 -70.51
N ARG A 2 -36.21 30.86 -70.59
CA ARG A 2 -36.44 29.63 -69.79
C ARG A 2 -35.36 29.56 -68.71
N ALA A 3 -35.73 29.80 -67.45
CA ALA A 3 -34.84 29.62 -66.31
C ALA A 3 -34.78 28.13 -65.95
N SER A 4 -33.62 27.51 -66.14
CA SER A 4 -33.33 26.15 -65.71
C SER A 4 -33.21 26.11 -64.17
N ARG A 5 -34.16 25.46 -63.49
CA ARG A 5 -34.03 25.14 -62.06
C ARG A 5 -33.01 24.02 -61.91
N VAL A 6 -31.80 24.37 -61.49
CA VAL A 6 -30.76 23.40 -61.09
C VAL A 6 -31.27 22.63 -59.86
N ARG A 7 -31.41 21.30 -59.99
CA ARG A 7 -31.81 20.39 -58.91
C ARG A 7 -30.61 20.19 -57.97
N TYR A 8 -30.54 20.96 -56.89
CA TYR A 8 -29.51 20.82 -55.83
C TYR A 8 -29.81 19.68 -54.82
N GLN A 9 -30.96 19.00 -54.93
CA GLN A 9 -31.36 17.93 -54.01
C GLN A 9 -30.37 16.76 -53.85
N PRO A 10 -29.71 16.22 -54.90
CA PRO A 10 -28.80 15.08 -54.71
C PRO A 10 -27.48 15.49 -54.03
N LEU A 11 -27.05 16.75 -54.19
CA LEU A 11 -25.80 17.24 -53.62
C LEU A 11 -25.91 17.52 -52.11
N VAL A 12 -27.09 17.96 -51.66
CA VAL A 12 -27.42 18.12 -50.23
C VAL A 12 -27.53 16.76 -49.54
N MET A 13 -28.10 15.74 -50.19
CA MET A 13 -28.15 14.38 -49.63
C MET A 13 -26.76 13.74 -49.50
N LEU A 14 -25.88 13.93 -50.50
CA LEU A 14 -24.53 13.38 -50.45
C LEU A 14 -23.68 14.02 -49.32
N ALA A 15 -23.82 15.33 -49.11
CA ALA A 15 -23.15 16.04 -48.03
C ALA A 15 -23.68 15.65 -46.64
N ALA A 16 -24.99 15.41 -46.50
CA ALA A 16 -25.60 14.93 -45.27
C ALA A 16 -25.14 13.51 -44.89
N CYS A 17 -25.03 12.60 -45.87
CA CYS A 17 -24.48 11.27 -45.65
C CYS A 17 -22.99 11.30 -45.28
N GLY A 18 -22.18 12.16 -45.91
CA GLY A 18 -20.77 12.33 -45.55
C GLY A 18 -20.54 12.83 -44.12
N ALA A 19 -21.39 13.77 -43.67
CA ALA A 19 -21.36 14.29 -42.30
C ALA A 19 -21.72 13.23 -41.23
N LEU A 20 -22.62 12.30 -41.55
CA LEU A 20 -23.00 11.20 -40.64
C LEU A 20 -21.85 10.19 -40.44
N SER A 21 -21.07 9.89 -41.49
CA SER A 21 -19.89 9.03 -41.39
C SER A 21 -18.70 9.70 -40.69
N ALA A 22 -18.63 11.03 -40.63
CA ALA A 22 -17.57 11.76 -39.94
C ALA A 22 -17.68 11.71 -38.41
N CYS A 23 -18.84 11.34 -37.86
CA CYS A 23 -19.03 11.15 -36.41
C CYS A 23 -18.21 9.99 -35.82
N ALA A 24 -17.72 9.06 -36.66
CA ALA A 24 -16.83 7.98 -36.25
C ALA A 24 -15.39 8.45 -35.95
N LEU A 25 -15.01 9.66 -36.37
CA LEU A 25 -13.67 10.25 -36.22
C LEU A 25 -13.66 11.39 -35.19
N ALA A 26 -14.63 11.40 -34.26
CA ALA A 26 -14.69 12.44 -33.24
C ALA A 26 -13.43 12.40 -32.34
N PRO A 27 -12.73 13.53 -32.14
CA PRO A 27 -11.54 13.56 -31.30
C PRO A 27 -11.90 13.32 -29.84
N GLY A 28 -11.10 12.48 -29.18
CA GLY A 28 -11.29 12.09 -27.78
C GLY A 28 -10.75 10.69 -27.53
N MET A 29 -10.52 10.36 -26.25
CA MET A 29 -10.23 8.98 -25.86
C MET A 29 -11.54 8.17 -25.95
N ARG A 30 -11.43 6.89 -26.33
CA ARG A 30 -12.51 5.90 -26.26
C ARG A 30 -11.91 4.52 -26.05
N MET A 31 -12.67 3.63 -25.41
CA MET A 31 -12.28 2.23 -25.35
C MET A 31 -12.84 1.51 -26.57
N GLU A 32 -11.98 0.95 -27.41
CA GLU A 32 -12.39 0.09 -28.51
C GLU A 32 -12.35 -1.38 -28.05
N SER A 33 -13.48 -2.08 -28.16
CA SER A 33 -13.59 -3.49 -27.79
C SER A 33 -12.93 -4.44 -28.81
N SER A 34 -12.42 -3.91 -29.93
CA SER A 34 -11.72 -4.67 -30.96
C SER A 34 -10.64 -3.80 -31.62
N PHE A 35 -9.38 -3.99 -31.22
CA PHE A 35 -8.24 -3.40 -31.90
C PHE A 35 -8.05 -4.12 -33.24
N THR A 36 -8.56 -3.54 -34.32
CA THR A 36 -8.22 -4.01 -35.67
C THR A 36 -6.88 -3.38 -36.05
N ASN A 37 -5.95 -4.24 -36.49
CA ASN A 37 -4.59 -3.89 -36.87
C ASN A 37 -4.58 -2.90 -38.05
N ASP A 38 -4.66 -1.60 -37.78
CA ASP A 38 -4.24 -0.57 -38.72
C ASP A 38 -2.98 0.11 -38.23
N THR A 39 -1.98 0.03 -39.11
CA THR A 39 -0.57 0.38 -39.02
C THR A 39 -0.24 1.68 -38.28
N SER A 40 0.58 1.59 -37.22
CA SER A 40 1.93 2.21 -37.15
C SER A 40 2.63 1.97 -35.78
N VAL A 41 3.63 1.07 -35.79
CA VAL A 41 4.88 1.02 -35.00
C VAL A 41 4.83 0.98 -33.45
N THR A 42 3.68 1.10 -32.77
CA THR A 42 3.63 0.96 -31.27
C THR A 42 2.72 -0.19 -30.77
N GLN A 43 2.23 -1.06 -31.65
CA GLN A 43 1.12 -1.99 -31.35
C GLN A 43 1.50 -3.40 -30.86
N GLN A 44 2.78 -3.80 -30.84
CA GLN A 44 3.11 -5.18 -30.46
C GLN A 44 2.90 -5.51 -28.97
N THR A 45 2.83 -4.52 -28.08
CA THR A 45 2.65 -4.75 -26.64
C THR A 45 1.17 -4.82 -26.20
N VAL A 46 0.22 -4.51 -27.08
CA VAL A 46 -1.21 -4.35 -26.73
C VAL A 46 -2.10 -5.42 -27.40
N ALA A 47 -1.49 -6.41 -28.06
CA ALA A 47 -2.18 -7.29 -29.02
C ALA A 47 -3.15 -8.33 -28.44
N ASN A 48 -3.40 -8.37 -27.13
CA ASN A 48 -4.38 -9.28 -26.50
C ASN A 48 -5.01 -8.65 -25.24
N LEU A 49 -5.67 -7.51 -25.39
CA LEU A 49 -6.49 -6.94 -24.32
C LEU A 49 -7.84 -7.68 -24.26
N HIS A 50 -8.02 -8.52 -23.24
CA HIS A 50 -9.31 -9.17 -22.97
C HIS A 50 -10.16 -8.27 -22.07
N VAL A 51 -11.31 -7.84 -22.58
CA VAL A 51 -12.31 -7.12 -21.79
C VAL A 51 -13.14 -8.14 -20.99
N ILE A 52 -13.17 -7.97 -19.68
CA ILE A 52 -13.89 -8.82 -18.73
C ILE A 52 -15.13 -8.05 -18.26
N GLU A 53 -16.31 -8.55 -18.58
CA GLU A 53 -17.55 -7.99 -18.08
C GLU A 53 -17.64 -8.21 -16.55
N LEU A 54 -17.96 -7.15 -15.81
CA LEU A 54 -18.15 -7.25 -14.36
C LEU A 54 -19.51 -7.85 -14.05
N ASP A 55 -19.48 -9.02 -13.43
CA ASP A 55 -20.64 -9.66 -12.81
C ASP A 55 -20.31 -10.12 -11.38
N GLY A 56 -21.33 -10.62 -10.66
CA GLY A 56 -21.16 -11.10 -9.29
C GLY A 56 -20.24 -12.31 -9.15
N GLY A 57 -20.11 -13.12 -10.20
CA GLY A 57 -19.22 -14.28 -10.23
C GLY A 57 -17.75 -13.86 -10.27
N VAL A 58 -17.40 -12.94 -11.16
CA VAL A 58 -16.05 -12.37 -11.30
C VAL A 58 -15.63 -11.68 -10.00
N VAL A 59 -16.49 -10.85 -9.42
CA VAL A 59 -16.22 -10.16 -8.14
C VAL A 59 -15.93 -11.18 -7.02
N ALA A 60 -16.74 -12.23 -6.91
CA ALA A 60 -16.55 -13.27 -5.92
C ALA A 60 -15.25 -14.08 -6.13
N GLU A 61 -14.93 -14.42 -7.38
CA GLU A 61 -13.70 -15.13 -7.73
C GLU A 61 -12.46 -14.32 -7.34
N MET A 62 -12.40 -13.05 -7.73
CA MET A 62 -11.26 -12.17 -7.44
C MET A 62 -11.04 -12.02 -5.92
N ARG A 63 -12.12 -11.87 -5.15
CA ARG A 63 -12.04 -11.80 -3.70
C ARG A 63 -11.49 -13.07 -3.07
N ASN A 64 -11.85 -14.23 -3.62
CA ASN A 64 -11.34 -15.52 -3.15
C ASN A 64 -9.86 -15.71 -3.49
N VAL A 65 -9.41 -15.28 -4.66
CA VAL A 65 -8.00 -15.32 -5.06
C VAL A 65 -7.15 -14.44 -4.13
N ALA A 66 -7.57 -13.20 -3.87
CA ALA A 66 -6.88 -12.29 -2.96
C ALA A 66 -6.74 -12.90 -1.54
N LYS A 67 -7.84 -13.44 -0.98
CA LYS A 67 -7.84 -14.12 0.33
C LYS A 67 -6.87 -15.31 0.39
N ARG A 68 -6.78 -16.11 -0.68
CA ARG A 68 -5.86 -17.27 -0.73
C ARG A 68 -4.40 -16.85 -0.80
N GLN A 69 -4.08 -15.82 -1.57
CA GLN A 69 -2.69 -15.34 -1.70
C GLN A 69 -2.15 -14.77 -0.40
N GLU A 70 -2.96 -14.00 0.32
CA GLU A 70 -2.55 -13.41 1.60
C GLU A 70 -2.44 -14.46 2.72
N SER A 71 -3.40 -15.39 2.82
CA SER A 71 -3.32 -16.45 3.82
C SER A 71 -2.07 -17.32 3.65
N ALA A 72 -1.64 -17.57 2.41
CA ALA A 72 -0.39 -18.27 2.14
C ALA A 72 0.86 -17.52 2.63
N GLN A 73 0.90 -16.18 2.48
CA GLN A 73 2.01 -15.35 2.95
C GLN A 73 2.05 -15.23 4.48
N ALA A 74 0.88 -15.08 5.12
CA ALA A 74 0.78 -15.00 6.58
C ALA A 74 1.34 -16.26 7.25
N VAL A 75 1.02 -17.46 6.75
CA VAL A 75 1.52 -18.74 7.28
C VAL A 75 3.05 -18.84 7.26
N VAL A 76 3.72 -18.24 6.29
CA VAL A 76 5.20 -18.23 6.21
C VAL A 76 5.82 -17.38 7.33
N LEU A 77 5.10 -16.39 7.82
CA LEU A 77 5.55 -15.42 8.81
C LEU A 77 5.02 -15.70 10.22
N GLU A 78 4.07 -16.63 10.36
CA GLU A 78 3.63 -17.16 11.65
C GLU A 78 4.79 -17.89 12.32
N GLY A 79 5.02 -17.57 13.60
CA GLY A 79 6.08 -18.18 14.38
C GLY A 79 5.75 -18.18 15.86
N GLN A 80 6.26 -19.19 16.57
CA GLN A 80 6.27 -19.17 18.02
C GLN A 80 7.25 -18.09 18.50
N PRO A 81 6.84 -17.20 19.42
CA PRO A 81 7.77 -16.27 20.04
C PRO A 81 8.93 -17.05 20.67
N ARG A 82 10.16 -16.72 20.26
CA ARG A 82 11.34 -17.24 20.94
C ARG A 82 11.63 -16.35 22.14
N GLY A 83 12.01 -16.96 23.25
CA GLY A 83 12.51 -16.22 24.41
C GLY A 83 13.70 -15.34 24.04
N TYR A 84 13.84 -14.22 24.72
CA TYR A 84 14.96 -13.32 24.52
C TYR A 84 16.29 -14.00 24.90
N THR A 85 17.31 -13.75 24.10
CA THR A 85 18.70 -14.16 24.41
C THR A 85 19.58 -12.92 24.43
N ILE A 86 20.49 -12.86 25.39
CA ILE A 86 21.44 -11.75 25.52
C ILE A 86 22.29 -11.66 24.26
N GLY A 87 22.59 -10.44 23.80
CA GLY A 87 23.49 -10.19 22.69
C GLY A 87 24.50 -9.10 22.98
N ALA A 88 25.46 -8.94 22.07
CA ALA A 88 26.46 -7.88 22.14
C ALA A 88 25.80 -6.49 22.22
N GLY A 89 26.32 -5.62 23.08
CA GLY A 89 25.82 -4.27 23.33
C GLY A 89 24.67 -4.17 24.33
N ASP A 90 24.07 -5.30 24.75
CA ASP A 90 23.07 -5.27 25.82
C ASP A 90 23.67 -4.78 27.13
N VAL A 91 22.83 -4.15 27.95
CA VAL A 91 23.21 -3.70 29.28
C VAL A 91 22.50 -4.54 30.31
N LEU A 92 23.25 -5.17 31.21
CA LEU A 92 22.77 -6.07 32.24
C LEU A 92 22.80 -5.38 33.60
N ASN A 93 21.67 -5.34 34.29
CA ASN A 93 21.62 -4.99 35.71
C ASN A 93 21.82 -6.27 36.53
N ILE A 94 22.86 -6.27 37.36
CA ILE A 94 23.27 -7.41 38.15
C ILE A 94 23.30 -7.00 39.62
N VAL A 95 22.54 -7.72 40.43
CA VAL A 95 22.49 -7.54 41.88
C VAL A 95 22.95 -8.82 42.54
N VAL A 96 23.98 -8.73 43.37
CA VAL A 96 24.43 -9.82 44.24
C VAL A 96 23.96 -9.46 45.65
N TRP A 97 23.06 -10.27 46.20
CA TRP A 97 22.52 -10.02 47.54
C TRP A 97 23.60 -10.16 48.61
N ASP A 98 23.45 -9.40 49.70
CA ASP A 98 24.44 -9.26 50.78
C ASP A 98 25.82 -8.71 50.34
N HIS A 99 25.92 -8.26 49.08
CA HIS A 99 27.14 -7.73 48.45
C HIS A 99 26.87 -6.46 47.62
N PRO A 100 26.36 -5.37 48.21
CA PRO A 100 26.04 -4.13 47.49
C PRO A 100 27.26 -3.46 46.83
N GLU A 101 28.48 -3.73 47.33
CA GLU A 101 29.74 -3.26 46.76
C GLU A 101 29.95 -3.72 45.31
N LEU A 102 29.39 -4.87 44.93
CA LEU A 102 29.51 -5.43 43.58
C LEU A 102 28.61 -4.71 42.57
N ALA A 103 27.45 -4.25 43.03
CA ALA A 103 26.58 -3.39 42.23
C ALA A 103 27.18 -1.97 42.11
N ALA A 104 27.85 -1.50 43.15
CA ALA A 104 28.51 -0.17 43.19
C ALA A 104 29.79 -0.07 42.33
N ALA A 105 30.29 -1.18 41.79
CA ALA A 105 31.44 -1.20 40.86
C ALA A 105 31.21 -0.37 39.58
N GLN A 106 29.97 0.04 39.30
CA GLN A 106 29.59 0.94 38.21
C GLN A 106 29.86 2.43 38.50
N GLY A 107 30.38 2.77 39.69
CA GLY A 107 30.56 4.14 40.16
C GLY A 107 29.29 4.72 40.78
N PRO A 108 29.36 5.90 41.43
CA PRO A 108 28.20 6.53 42.04
C PRO A 108 27.13 6.82 40.98
N GLN A 109 25.96 6.18 41.13
CA GLN A 109 24.74 6.52 40.40
C GLN A 109 24.44 7.99 40.63
N GLN A 110 24.77 8.85 39.66
CA GLN A 110 24.37 10.25 39.74
C GLN A 110 22.85 10.30 39.70
N GLN A 111 22.24 10.77 40.79
CA GLN A 111 20.79 11.00 40.94
C GLN A 111 20.28 12.17 40.06
N ALA A 112 20.96 12.43 38.94
CA ALA A 112 20.47 13.37 37.93
C ALA A 112 19.24 12.75 37.26
N ALA A 113 18.25 13.59 36.94
CA ALA A 113 17.05 13.16 36.24
C ALA A 113 17.44 12.40 34.96
N VAL A 114 17.23 11.08 34.97
CA VAL A 114 17.52 10.17 33.85
C VAL A 114 16.76 10.69 32.63
N ARG A 115 17.48 11.20 31.64
CA ARG A 115 16.88 11.54 30.35
C ARG A 115 16.65 10.22 29.60
N PRO A 116 15.62 10.13 28.74
CA PRO A 116 15.40 8.95 27.90
C PRO A 116 16.62 8.55 27.03
N SER A 117 17.53 9.50 26.78
CA SER A 117 18.77 9.31 26.03
C SER A 117 19.95 8.79 26.84
N ASP A 118 19.86 8.79 28.18
CA ASP A 118 20.98 8.41 29.03
C ASP A 118 21.14 6.87 29.02
N PRO A 119 22.38 6.35 28.91
CA PRO A 119 22.61 4.92 28.92
C PRO A 119 22.14 4.34 30.26
N ALA A 120 21.33 3.28 30.19
CA ALA A 120 20.88 2.58 31.38
C ALA A 120 22.10 2.15 32.22
N PRO A 121 22.04 2.31 33.54
CA PRO A 121 23.11 1.82 34.40
C PRO A 121 23.18 0.29 34.35
N GLY A 122 24.37 -0.26 34.17
CA GLY A 122 24.56 -1.69 34.09
C GLY A 122 25.94 -2.09 33.56
N PHE A 123 26.16 -3.39 33.47
CA PHE A 123 27.32 -3.99 32.83
C PHE A 123 27.03 -4.24 31.36
N VAL A 124 27.88 -3.72 30.49
CA VAL A 124 27.73 -3.84 29.03
C VAL A 124 28.31 -5.17 28.56
N VAL A 125 27.58 -5.87 27.69
CA VAL A 125 28.09 -7.02 26.95
C VAL A 125 28.94 -6.53 25.79
N ASP A 126 30.20 -6.95 25.73
CA ASP A 126 31.13 -6.51 24.68
C ASP A 126 30.76 -7.06 23.29
N GLU A 127 31.46 -6.60 22.26
CA GLU A 127 31.26 -7.04 20.86
C GLU A 127 31.52 -8.54 20.65
N LYS A 128 32.33 -9.16 21.52
CA LYS A 128 32.62 -10.60 21.51
C LYS A 128 31.59 -11.41 22.30
N GLY A 129 30.56 -10.75 22.85
CA GLY A 129 29.50 -11.39 23.61
C GLY A 129 29.84 -11.70 25.06
N ASN A 130 30.87 -11.06 25.63
CA ASN A 130 31.30 -11.31 26.99
C ASN A 130 30.86 -10.22 27.96
N LEU A 131 30.58 -10.66 29.18
CA LEU A 131 30.33 -9.85 30.36
C LEU A 131 31.58 -9.89 31.25
N THR A 132 32.13 -8.72 31.59
CA THR A 132 33.18 -8.63 32.60
C THR A 132 32.58 -8.19 33.93
N PHE A 133 32.73 -9.02 34.96
CA PHE A 133 32.16 -8.78 36.29
C PHE A 133 33.18 -9.04 37.41
N PRO A 134 33.24 -8.23 38.47
CA PRO A 134 34.21 -8.40 39.55
C PRO A 134 34.18 -9.80 40.18
N TYR A 135 35.34 -10.36 40.48
CA TYR A 135 35.58 -11.74 40.96
C TYR A 135 35.21 -12.86 39.97
N ALA A 136 34.16 -12.70 39.17
CA ALA A 136 33.78 -13.67 38.14
C ALA A 136 34.68 -13.59 36.89
N GLY A 137 35.37 -12.47 36.67
CA GLY A 137 36.20 -12.25 35.49
C GLY A 137 35.34 -12.04 34.24
N THR A 138 35.80 -12.56 33.10
CA THR A 138 35.10 -12.47 31.82
C THR A 138 34.30 -13.75 31.57
N LEU A 139 33.00 -13.61 31.35
CA LEU A 139 32.06 -14.69 31.09
C LEU A 139 31.37 -14.49 29.73
N HIS A 140 31.32 -15.51 28.89
CA HIS A 140 30.53 -15.44 27.65
C HIS A 140 29.04 -15.58 27.97
N VAL A 141 28.25 -14.56 27.61
CA VAL A 141 26.80 -14.50 27.91
C VAL A 141 25.93 -14.32 26.66
N ALA A 142 26.51 -13.97 25.52
CA ALA A 142 25.76 -13.85 24.27
C ALA A 142 25.15 -15.20 23.86
N GLY A 143 23.91 -15.16 23.39
CA GLY A 143 23.13 -16.34 23.02
C GLY A 143 22.44 -17.05 24.19
N LEU A 144 22.77 -16.71 25.45
CA LEU A 144 22.11 -17.29 26.62
C LEU A 144 20.81 -16.55 26.97
N PRO A 145 19.77 -17.26 27.40
CA PRO A 145 18.68 -16.67 28.17
C PRO A 145 19.22 -15.97 29.44
N PRO A 146 18.59 -14.89 29.91
CA PRO A 146 18.99 -14.20 31.14
C PRO A 146 19.10 -15.14 32.36
N GLU A 147 18.21 -16.12 32.45
CA GLU A 147 18.16 -17.11 33.53
C GLU A 147 19.39 -18.03 33.53
N GLU A 148 19.86 -18.45 32.34
CA GLU A 148 21.06 -19.27 32.20
C GLU A 148 22.32 -18.45 32.49
N ALA A 149 22.38 -17.21 32.00
CA ALA A 149 23.47 -16.29 32.31
C ALA A 149 23.58 -16.01 33.82
N GLN A 150 22.45 -15.90 34.53
CA GLN A 150 22.42 -15.76 35.98
C GLN A 150 23.05 -16.97 36.69
N GLN A 151 22.70 -18.19 36.28
CA GLN A 151 23.25 -19.41 36.86
C GLN A 151 24.76 -19.51 36.61
N HIS A 152 25.20 -19.22 35.39
CA HIS A 152 26.63 -19.18 35.04
C HIS A 152 27.41 -18.16 35.88
N LEU A 153 26.84 -16.99 36.11
CA LEU A 153 27.47 -15.96 36.93
C LEU A 153 27.54 -16.38 38.41
N ALA A 154 26.45 -16.96 38.96
CA ALA A 154 26.43 -17.47 40.33
C ALA A 154 27.46 -18.58 40.56
N LEU A 155 27.60 -19.50 39.60
CA LEU A 155 28.63 -20.55 39.63
C LEU A 155 30.04 -19.97 39.61
N SER A 156 30.29 -18.96 38.77
CA SER A 156 31.60 -18.29 38.68
C SER A 156 31.95 -17.56 39.99
N LEU A 157 30.97 -16.90 40.60
CA LEU A 157 31.12 -16.21 41.89
C LEU A 157 31.29 -17.17 43.08
N SER A 158 30.79 -18.41 42.99
CA SER A 158 30.88 -19.39 44.08
C SER A 158 32.31 -19.79 44.47
N ARG A 159 33.29 -19.50 43.60
CA ARG A 159 34.72 -19.69 43.90
C ARG A 159 35.24 -18.71 44.95
N TYR A 160 34.58 -17.58 45.12
CA TYR A 160 35.00 -16.47 45.97
C TYR A 160 33.97 -16.13 47.06
N LEU A 161 32.68 -16.41 46.80
CA LEU A 161 31.56 -16.14 47.71
C LEU A 161 30.88 -17.43 48.15
N ARG A 162 30.48 -17.51 49.42
CA ARG A 162 29.75 -18.67 49.94
C ARG A 162 28.25 -18.51 49.64
N LYS A 163 27.71 -19.38 48.77
CA LYS A 163 26.28 -19.41 48.37
C LYS A 163 25.76 -18.06 47.80
N PRO A 164 26.40 -17.48 46.77
CA PRO A 164 25.99 -16.20 46.22
C PRO A 164 24.55 -16.27 45.68
N GLN A 165 23.73 -15.29 46.04
CA GLN A 165 22.41 -15.10 45.44
C GLN A 165 22.51 -13.96 44.42
N VAL A 166 22.23 -14.27 43.15
CA VAL A 166 22.41 -13.34 42.04
C VAL A 166 21.08 -13.12 41.34
N THR A 167 20.73 -11.86 41.09
CA THR A 167 19.65 -11.46 40.21
C THR A 167 20.27 -10.80 38.98
N LEU A 168 19.96 -11.31 37.79
CA LEU A 168 20.41 -10.73 36.52
C LEU A 168 19.20 -10.34 35.67
N ARG A 169 19.16 -9.09 35.20
CA ARG A 169 18.11 -8.60 34.30
C ARG A 169 18.73 -7.78 33.17
N VAL A 170 18.11 -7.80 32.00
CA VAL A 170 18.50 -6.89 30.91
C VAL A 170 17.91 -5.50 31.23
N ALA A 171 18.79 -4.53 31.44
CA ALA A 171 18.43 -3.13 31.69
C ALA A 171 18.19 -2.38 30.38
N SER A 172 18.94 -2.71 29.33
CA SER A 172 18.77 -2.12 28.00
C SER A 172 18.98 -3.16 26.92
N PHE A 173 17.97 -3.33 26.07
CA PHE A 173 17.94 -4.24 24.93
C PHE A 173 18.49 -3.50 23.71
N ARG A 174 19.76 -3.73 23.39
CA ARG A 174 20.46 -2.98 22.33
C ARG A 174 20.99 -3.88 21.22
N SER A 175 21.09 -5.18 21.49
CA SER A 175 21.66 -6.15 20.55
C SER A 175 20.79 -6.41 19.32
N ARG A 176 19.47 -6.20 19.41
CA ARG A 176 18.52 -6.48 18.32
C ARG A 176 17.43 -5.42 18.25
N GLN A 177 17.17 -4.94 17.03
CA GLN A 177 16.17 -3.92 16.75
C GLN A 177 15.35 -4.30 15.51
N VAL A 178 14.08 -3.92 15.51
CA VAL A 178 13.22 -3.86 14.32
C VAL A 178 13.15 -2.40 13.89
N TYR A 179 13.28 -2.13 12.61
CA TYR A 179 13.17 -0.77 12.09
C TYR A 179 11.75 -0.53 11.58
N VAL A 180 11.12 0.56 12.02
CA VAL A 180 9.79 0.96 11.57
C VAL A 180 9.90 2.28 10.81
N ASP A 181 9.37 2.29 9.60
CA ASP A 181 9.37 3.44 8.69
C ASP A 181 7.98 3.71 8.11
N GLY A 182 7.79 4.92 7.59
CA GLY A 182 6.58 5.34 6.91
C GLY A 182 5.48 5.83 7.86
N GLN A 183 4.24 5.45 7.58
CA GLN A 183 3.03 6.07 8.14
C GLN A 183 2.64 5.56 9.54
N VAL A 184 3.54 5.74 10.50
CA VAL A 184 3.32 5.53 11.94
C VAL A 184 3.53 6.84 12.69
N ARG A 185 3.07 6.92 13.95
CA ARG A 185 3.19 8.16 14.74
C ARG A 185 4.64 8.47 15.16
N SER A 186 5.43 7.43 15.45
CA SER A 186 6.82 7.53 15.90
C SER A 186 7.69 6.55 15.12
N PRO A 187 8.11 6.90 13.89
CA PRO A 187 9.05 6.08 13.12
C PRO A 187 10.42 5.98 13.81
N GLY A 188 11.11 4.86 13.61
CA GLY A 188 12.44 4.64 14.18
C GLY A 188 12.72 3.18 14.56
N ALA A 189 13.82 2.99 15.29
CA ALA A 189 14.22 1.68 15.77
C ALA A 189 13.44 1.28 17.02
N VAL A 190 12.86 0.07 17.00
CA VAL A 190 12.14 -0.54 18.12
C VAL A 190 12.99 -1.71 18.67
N PRO A 191 13.48 -1.64 19.91
CA PRO A 191 14.32 -2.69 20.48
C PRO A 191 13.52 -3.97 20.73
N VAL A 192 14.08 -5.12 20.34
CA VAL A 192 13.54 -6.45 20.62
C VAL A 192 13.86 -6.82 22.06
N ASN A 193 12.83 -7.10 22.87
CA ASN A 193 12.98 -7.42 24.29
C ASN A 193 12.40 -8.80 24.65
N ASP A 194 12.17 -9.02 25.95
CA ASP A 194 11.55 -10.20 26.55
C ASP A 194 10.06 -10.37 26.20
N VAL A 195 9.42 -9.31 25.70
CA VAL A 195 8.06 -9.39 25.15
C VAL A 195 8.13 -9.81 23.68
N PRO A 196 7.32 -10.81 23.25
CA PRO A 196 7.19 -11.19 21.86
C PRO A 196 7.00 -9.99 20.93
N MET A 197 7.97 -9.76 20.05
CA MET A 197 7.93 -8.64 19.12
C MET A 197 7.04 -8.99 17.92
N THR A 198 5.73 -8.84 18.09
CA THR A 198 4.75 -9.11 17.03
C THR A 198 4.51 -7.89 16.15
N LEU A 199 3.89 -8.07 14.98
CA LEU A 199 3.51 -6.94 14.10
C LEU A 199 2.67 -5.91 14.86
N TYR A 200 1.69 -6.39 15.61
CA TYR A 200 0.85 -5.54 16.45
C TYR A 200 1.66 -4.78 17.52
N GLU A 201 2.59 -5.46 18.18
CA GLU A 201 3.43 -4.86 19.22
C GLU A 201 4.35 -3.78 18.65
N VAL A 202 4.99 -4.05 17.50
CA VAL A 202 5.88 -3.11 16.82
C VAL A 202 5.15 -1.84 16.43
N ILE A 203 3.98 -1.95 15.80
CA ILE A 203 3.14 -0.80 15.43
C ILE A 203 2.69 -0.04 16.67
N SER A 204 2.29 -0.76 17.73
CA SER A 204 1.86 -0.13 19.00
C SER A 204 2.99 0.68 19.65
N ARG A 205 4.21 0.13 19.67
CA ARG A 205 5.41 0.82 20.18
C ARG A 205 5.82 2.01 19.31
N ALA A 206 5.56 1.94 18.01
CA ALA A 206 5.71 3.07 17.09
C ALA A 206 4.57 4.11 17.23
N GLY A 207 3.74 4.03 18.28
CA GLY A 207 2.66 4.98 18.58
C GLY A 207 1.36 4.74 17.80
N GLY A 208 1.28 3.65 17.05
CA GLY A 208 0.16 3.32 16.17
C GLY A 208 0.29 3.92 14.76
N PHE A 209 -0.66 3.56 13.90
CA PHE A 209 -0.79 4.16 12.58
C PHE A 209 -1.16 5.64 12.66
N ASN A 210 -0.72 6.42 11.68
CA ASN A 210 -1.22 7.78 11.48
C ASN A 210 -2.47 7.79 10.57
N ASP A 211 -3.05 8.96 10.32
CA ASP A 211 -4.32 9.09 9.56
C ASP A 211 -4.16 8.89 8.04
N THR A 212 -2.93 8.92 7.54
CA THR A 212 -2.55 8.71 6.13
C THR A 212 -2.02 7.30 5.87
N ALA A 213 -1.96 6.45 6.89
CA ALA A 213 -1.49 5.09 6.78
C ALA A 213 -2.45 4.23 5.95
N ASP A 214 -1.86 3.40 5.08
CA ASP A 214 -2.54 2.30 4.43
C ASP A 214 -2.34 1.00 5.23
N GLN A 215 -3.36 0.59 5.97
CA GLN A 215 -3.29 -0.61 6.81
C GLN A 215 -3.37 -1.92 6.00
N SER A 216 -3.65 -1.85 4.69
CA SER A 216 -3.63 -3.03 3.81
C SER A 216 -2.30 -3.20 3.07
N HIS A 217 -1.42 -2.19 3.06
CA HIS A 217 -0.15 -2.19 2.35
C HIS A 217 1.01 -1.90 3.31
N ILE A 218 1.42 -2.95 4.02
CA ILE A 218 2.57 -2.91 4.92
C ILE A 218 3.63 -3.86 4.38
N VAL A 219 4.84 -3.35 4.18
CA VAL A 219 5.97 -4.13 3.66
C VAL A 219 6.87 -4.56 4.81
N LEU A 220 7.02 -5.85 5.00
CA LEU A 220 8.06 -6.44 5.84
C LEU A 220 9.22 -6.86 4.95
N VAL A 221 10.42 -6.32 5.20
CA VAL A 221 11.66 -6.78 4.58
C VAL A 221 12.44 -7.60 5.60
N ARG A 222 12.67 -8.88 5.28
CA ARG A 222 13.42 -9.83 6.10
C ARG A 222 14.37 -10.63 5.23
N ASP A 223 15.65 -10.67 5.60
CA ASP A 223 16.70 -11.41 4.89
C ASP A 223 16.76 -11.09 3.37
N GLY A 224 16.52 -9.81 3.02
CA GLY A 224 16.48 -9.35 1.63
C GLY A 224 15.21 -9.73 0.84
N LYS A 225 14.22 -10.35 1.48
CA LYS A 225 12.92 -10.67 0.88
C LYS A 225 11.84 -9.74 1.41
N SER A 226 10.98 -9.27 0.51
CA SER A 226 9.82 -8.43 0.86
C SER A 226 8.57 -9.28 0.96
N TYR A 227 7.79 -9.05 2.01
CA TYR A 227 6.49 -9.67 2.27
C TYR A 227 5.45 -8.58 2.40
N GLN A 228 4.34 -8.70 1.66
CA GLN A 228 3.23 -7.78 1.75
C GLN A 228 2.27 -8.24 2.85
N LEU A 229 1.90 -7.34 3.74
CA LEU A 229 1.07 -7.59 4.91
C LEU A 229 -0.17 -6.71 4.86
N ASN A 230 -1.33 -7.32 5.01
CA ASN A 230 -2.62 -6.65 5.03
C ASN A 230 -3.28 -6.83 6.40
N VAL A 231 -3.11 -5.85 7.28
CA VAL A 231 -3.66 -5.89 8.65
C VAL A 231 -5.18 -5.78 8.64
N THR A 232 -5.74 -4.98 7.72
CA THR A 232 -7.20 -4.89 7.55
C THR A 232 -7.82 -6.25 7.28
N GLN A 233 -7.30 -6.99 6.30
CA GLN A 233 -7.85 -8.28 5.93
C GLN A 233 -7.60 -9.36 6.99
N MET A 234 -6.51 -9.27 7.76
CA MET A 234 -6.33 -10.13 8.94
C MET A 234 -7.51 -9.96 9.91
N PHE A 235 -7.88 -8.74 10.26
CA PHE A 235 -9.03 -8.50 11.13
C PHE A 235 -10.36 -8.99 10.52
N GLU A 236 -10.60 -8.72 9.22
CA GLU A 236 -11.81 -9.18 8.54
C GLU A 236 -11.92 -10.72 8.46
N SER A 237 -10.78 -11.41 8.40
CA SER A 237 -10.72 -12.88 8.37
C SER A 237 -10.61 -13.53 9.76
N GLY A 238 -10.65 -12.74 10.84
CA GLY A 238 -10.49 -13.23 12.21
C GLY A 238 -9.07 -13.69 12.56
N GLN A 239 -8.08 -13.36 11.72
CA GLN A 239 -6.67 -13.60 11.99
C GLN A 239 -6.09 -12.43 12.79
N SER A 240 -5.19 -12.73 13.72
CA SER A 240 -4.56 -11.69 14.55
C SER A 240 -3.19 -11.31 14.00
N PRO A 241 -2.91 -10.00 13.78
CA PRO A 241 -1.56 -9.52 13.47
C PRO A 241 -0.53 -9.90 14.54
N ALA A 242 -0.96 -10.23 15.76
CA ALA A 242 -0.09 -10.70 16.84
C ALA A 242 0.54 -12.09 16.57
N ARG A 243 0.14 -12.80 15.52
CA ARG A 243 0.76 -14.08 15.12
C ARG A 243 2.03 -13.89 14.30
N ILE A 244 2.20 -12.73 13.67
CA ILE A 244 3.37 -12.41 12.87
C ILE A 244 4.46 -11.92 13.83
N VAL A 245 5.49 -12.73 14.01
CA VAL A 245 6.61 -12.40 14.91
C VAL A 245 7.75 -11.80 14.10
N LEU A 246 8.19 -10.61 14.49
CA LEU A 246 9.34 -9.90 13.93
C LEU A 246 10.62 -10.28 14.66
N ARG A 247 11.73 -10.16 13.95
CA ARG A 247 13.08 -10.53 14.39
C ARG A 247 14.01 -9.33 14.25
N GLY A 248 15.12 -9.37 14.99
CA GLY A 248 16.16 -8.35 14.85
C GLY A 248 16.65 -8.26 13.41
N GLY A 249 16.73 -7.04 12.88
CA GLY A 249 17.11 -6.76 11.49
C GLY A 249 15.93 -6.63 10.51
N ASP A 250 14.71 -6.97 10.94
CA ASP A 250 13.52 -6.72 10.11
C ASP A 250 13.30 -5.22 9.90
N LEU A 251 12.89 -4.83 8.68
CA LEU A 251 12.40 -3.49 8.35
C LEU A 251 10.91 -3.57 8.03
N LEU A 252 10.10 -2.84 8.77
CA LEU A 252 8.67 -2.71 8.58
C LEU A 252 8.38 -1.31 8.02
N ARG A 253 7.85 -1.23 6.80
CA ARG A 253 7.43 0.02 6.17
C ARG A 253 5.92 0.05 6.03
N VAL A 254 5.29 1.09 6.57
CA VAL A 254 3.86 1.36 6.39
C VAL A 254 3.71 2.40 5.28
N GLU A 255 3.05 2.05 4.19
CA GLU A 255 2.89 2.95 3.05
C GLU A 255 1.83 4.04 3.30
N SER A 256 1.96 5.16 2.57
CA SER A 256 0.89 6.15 2.50
C SER A 256 -0.24 5.66 1.62
N ARG A 257 -1.48 5.90 2.04
CA ARG A 257 -2.67 5.67 1.20
C ARG A 257 -2.62 6.46 -0.11
N GLU A 258 -1.86 7.56 -0.17
CA GLU A 258 -1.65 8.32 -1.41
C GLU A 258 -0.74 7.59 -2.41
N GLU A 259 0.19 6.77 -1.93
CA GLU A 259 1.02 5.90 -2.79
C GLU A 259 0.13 4.87 -3.50
N ASN A 260 -0.99 4.48 -2.90
CA ASN A 260 -1.93 3.48 -3.40
C ASN A 260 -3.19 4.08 -4.06
N ALA A 261 -3.12 5.33 -4.50
CA ALA A 261 -4.22 5.98 -5.20
C ALA A 261 -4.54 5.32 -6.55
N VAL A 262 -5.81 5.46 -6.95
CA VAL A 262 -6.38 5.04 -8.23
C VAL A 262 -6.70 6.26 -9.07
N TYR A 263 -6.51 6.19 -10.38
CA TYR A 263 -6.76 7.33 -11.26
C TYR A 263 -8.16 7.26 -11.83
N VAL A 264 -8.97 8.31 -11.65
CA VAL A 264 -10.31 8.41 -12.23
C VAL A 264 -10.30 9.47 -13.33
N MET A 265 -10.63 9.06 -14.56
CA MET A 265 -10.52 9.86 -15.77
C MET A 265 -11.75 9.70 -16.67
N GLY A 266 -11.84 10.54 -17.70
CA GLY A 266 -12.95 10.56 -18.66
C GLY A 266 -14.10 11.46 -18.21
N GLU A 267 -15.33 11.09 -18.55
CA GLU A 267 -16.53 11.91 -18.34
C GLU A 267 -17.11 11.78 -16.92
N VAL A 268 -16.30 12.12 -15.92
CA VAL A 268 -16.73 12.33 -14.54
C VAL A 268 -16.83 13.82 -14.24
N ASN A 269 -17.54 14.20 -13.17
CA ASN A 269 -17.66 15.62 -12.83
C ASN A 269 -16.31 16.25 -12.39
N LYS A 270 -15.42 15.45 -11.80
CA LYS A 270 -14.09 15.88 -11.37
C LYS A 270 -13.05 14.74 -11.49
N PRO A 271 -12.31 14.66 -12.61
CA PRO A 271 -11.18 13.74 -12.74
C PRO A 271 -10.14 13.97 -11.63
N LEU A 272 -9.69 12.89 -10.98
CA LEU A 272 -8.78 12.97 -9.82
C LEU A 272 -8.07 11.64 -9.54
N SER A 273 -7.10 11.67 -8.61
CA SER A 273 -6.55 10.47 -7.97
C SER A 273 -7.36 10.13 -6.72
N ALA A 274 -8.15 9.08 -6.77
CA ALA A 274 -8.99 8.61 -5.68
C ALA A 274 -8.14 7.89 -4.64
N ILE A 275 -8.31 8.27 -3.37
CA ILE A 275 -7.48 7.80 -2.27
C ILE A 275 -8.25 6.72 -1.49
N PRO A 276 -7.65 5.56 -1.18
CA PRO A 276 -8.28 4.55 -0.34
C PRO A 276 -8.53 5.05 1.09
N ARG A 277 -9.45 4.39 1.79
CA ARG A 277 -9.59 4.58 3.25
C ARG A 277 -8.34 4.10 3.97
N THR A 278 -8.23 4.40 5.26
CA THR A 278 -7.15 3.86 6.12
C THR A 278 -7.09 2.33 6.13
N SER A 279 -8.24 1.68 5.90
CA SER A 279 -8.33 0.22 5.72
C SER A 279 -7.71 -0.28 4.40
N GLY A 280 -7.21 0.62 3.55
CA GLY A 280 -6.74 0.33 2.19
C GLY A 280 -7.85 0.04 1.17
N ARG A 281 -9.10 -0.05 1.62
CA ARG A 281 -10.23 -0.39 0.76
C ARG A 281 -10.70 0.82 -0.05
N LEU A 282 -10.68 0.68 -1.37
CA LEU A 282 -11.27 1.60 -2.34
C LEU A 282 -12.09 0.80 -3.35
N THR A 283 -13.40 1.05 -3.43
CA THR A 283 -14.28 0.39 -4.41
C THR A 283 -14.44 1.26 -5.64
N LEU A 284 -14.87 0.67 -6.77
CA LEU A 284 -15.19 1.44 -7.97
C LEU A 284 -16.25 2.51 -7.67
N ALA A 285 -17.27 2.17 -6.88
CA ALA A 285 -18.27 3.12 -6.41
C ALA A 285 -17.65 4.25 -5.58
N ASP A 286 -16.78 3.94 -4.61
CA ASP A 286 -16.10 4.95 -3.79
C ASP A 286 -15.24 5.90 -4.65
N ALA A 287 -14.51 5.38 -5.65
CA ALA A 287 -13.69 6.18 -6.55
C ALA A 287 -14.54 7.11 -7.43
N LEU A 288 -15.63 6.62 -7.99
CA LEU A 288 -16.59 7.45 -8.75
C LEU A 288 -17.19 8.55 -7.87
N LEU A 289 -17.57 8.23 -6.62
CA LEU A 289 -18.10 9.22 -5.68
C LEU A 289 -17.07 10.31 -5.35
N GLN A 290 -15.81 9.96 -5.12
CA GLN A 290 -14.74 10.95 -4.90
C GLN A 290 -14.59 11.86 -6.12
N ALA A 291 -14.69 11.31 -7.34
CA ALA A 291 -14.66 12.05 -8.60
C ALA A 291 -15.95 12.86 -8.88
N GLY A 292 -16.87 12.94 -7.92
CA GLY A 292 -18.13 13.68 -8.07
C GLY A 292 -19.18 12.96 -8.92
N SER A 293 -19.06 11.65 -9.11
CA SER A 293 -19.90 10.80 -9.96
C SER A 293 -19.74 11.07 -11.47
N LEU A 294 -20.48 10.29 -12.28
CA LEU A 294 -20.57 10.46 -13.73
C LEU A 294 -21.14 11.83 -14.09
N ASN A 295 -20.65 12.43 -15.17
CA ASN A 295 -21.24 13.67 -15.68
C ASN A 295 -22.54 13.35 -16.44
N PRO A 296 -23.72 13.79 -15.97
CA PRO A 296 -25.01 13.40 -16.57
C PRO A 296 -25.22 13.94 -17.99
N GLY A 297 -24.50 14.99 -18.39
CA GLY A 297 -24.61 15.59 -19.73
C GLY A 297 -23.68 14.96 -20.76
N SER A 298 -22.62 14.28 -20.34
CA SER A 298 -21.53 13.84 -21.24
C SER A 298 -21.09 12.41 -21.08
N ALA A 299 -21.28 11.80 -19.91
CA ALA A 299 -20.90 10.42 -19.67
C ALA A 299 -21.80 9.45 -20.43
N ASP A 300 -21.19 8.34 -20.86
CA ASP A 300 -21.89 7.13 -21.24
C ASP A 300 -21.86 6.15 -20.06
N ALA A 301 -22.98 6.03 -19.35
CA ALA A 301 -23.08 5.13 -18.19
C ALA A 301 -22.91 3.66 -18.57
N ALA A 302 -23.10 3.29 -19.84
CA ALA A 302 -22.89 1.93 -20.31
C ALA A 302 -21.40 1.60 -20.54
N GLN A 303 -20.49 2.58 -20.41
CA GLN A 303 -19.11 2.47 -20.86
C GLN A 303 -18.15 2.92 -19.75
N MET A 304 -18.14 2.17 -18.65
CA MET A 304 -17.19 2.36 -17.55
C MET A 304 -16.17 1.23 -17.55
N TYR A 305 -14.90 1.58 -17.40
CA TYR A 305 -13.79 0.66 -17.49
C TYR A 305 -12.87 0.78 -16.29
N VAL A 306 -12.37 -0.34 -15.80
CA VAL A 306 -11.22 -0.40 -14.90
C VAL A 306 -10.08 -1.08 -15.63
N ILE A 307 -8.98 -0.36 -15.83
CA ILE A 307 -7.77 -0.86 -16.45
C ILE A 307 -6.78 -1.17 -15.32
N ARG A 308 -6.42 -2.44 -15.21
CA ARG A 308 -5.56 -2.98 -14.15
C ARG A 308 -4.28 -3.55 -14.74
N GLY A 309 -3.15 -3.23 -14.11
CA GLY A 309 -1.83 -3.73 -14.49
C GLY A 309 -0.98 -2.68 -15.22
N SER A 310 0.16 -3.11 -15.75
CA SER A 310 1.14 -2.23 -16.39
C SER A 310 1.44 -2.69 -17.82
N LEU A 311 2.01 -1.78 -18.62
CA LEU A 311 2.37 -2.02 -20.02
C LEU A 311 3.42 -3.15 -20.21
N GLY A 312 4.12 -3.55 -19.15
CA GLY A 312 5.07 -4.67 -19.16
C GLY A 312 4.44 -6.05 -18.89
N GLY A 313 3.15 -6.08 -18.52
CA GLY A 313 2.35 -7.31 -18.35
C GLY A 313 1.18 -7.36 -19.33
N ALA A 314 0.25 -8.30 -19.12
CA ALA A 314 -1.04 -8.32 -19.82
C ALA A 314 -2.06 -7.54 -18.98
N PRO A 315 -2.41 -6.29 -19.35
CA PRO A 315 -3.36 -5.53 -18.56
C PRO A 315 -4.76 -6.12 -18.70
N GLN A 316 -5.49 -6.13 -17.59
CA GLN A 316 -6.86 -6.58 -17.51
C GLN A 316 -7.78 -5.38 -17.63
N ILE A 317 -8.79 -5.47 -18.49
CA ILE A 317 -9.78 -4.42 -18.65
C ILE A 317 -11.10 -4.97 -18.15
N PHE A 318 -11.63 -4.40 -17.08
CA PHE A 318 -12.94 -4.73 -16.56
C PHE A 318 -13.94 -3.71 -17.08
N HIS A 319 -15.10 -4.18 -17.53
CA HIS A 319 -16.16 -3.33 -18.05
C HIS A 319 -17.39 -3.42 -17.16
N LEU A 320 -18.01 -2.28 -16.86
CA LEU A 320 -19.25 -2.18 -16.12
C LEU A 320 -20.28 -1.37 -16.90
N ASP A 321 -21.38 -2.01 -17.27
CA ASP A 321 -22.58 -1.31 -17.72
C ASP A 321 -23.34 -0.76 -16.51
N GLY A 322 -23.24 0.56 -16.30
CA GLY A 322 -23.91 1.32 -15.24
C GLY A 322 -25.22 1.99 -15.65
N THR A 323 -25.83 1.60 -16.77
CA THR A 323 -27.13 2.16 -17.19
C THR A 323 -28.23 1.91 -16.16
N SER A 324 -28.13 0.81 -15.42
CA SER A 324 -29.00 0.50 -14.28
C SER A 324 -28.35 0.90 -12.95
N PRO A 325 -29.08 1.57 -12.05
CA PRO A 325 -28.61 1.81 -10.68
C PRO A 325 -28.24 0.54 -9.91
N VAL A 326 -28.77 -0.62 -10.31
CA VAL A 326 -28.45 -1.93 -9.70
C VAL A 326 -26.99 -2.31 -9.95
N SER A 327 -26.40 -1.93 -11.09
CA SER A 327 -24.99 -2.17 -11.40
C SER A 327 -24.03 -1.46 -10.44
N MET A 328 -24.50 -0.44 -9.72
CA MET A 328 -23.72 0.22 -8.67
C MET A 328 -23.50 -0.67 -7.44
N LEU A 329 -24.32 -1.72 -7.26
CA LEU A 329 -24.05 -2.76 -6.27
C LEU A 329 -22.76 -3.53 -6.64
N LEU A 330 -22.59 -3.89 -7.91
CA LEU A 330 -21.35 -4.51 -8.40
C LEU A 330 -20.16 -3.55 -8.23
N ALA A 331 -20.34 -2.27 -8.55
CA ALA A 331 -19.29 -1.26 -8.33
C ALA A 331 -18.88 -1.09 -6.86
N ARG A 332 -19.80 -1.31 -5.91
CA ARG A 332 -19.53 -1.26 -4.47
C ARG A 332 -18.82 -2.52 -3.95
N GLU A 333 -19.00 -3.64 -4.63
CA GLU A 333 -18.34 -4.90 -4.28
C GLU A 333 -17.01 -5.11 -5.01
N PHE A 334 -16.79 -4.40 -6.13
CA PHE A 334 -15.54 -4.43 -6.88
C PHE A 334 -14.48 -3.54 -6.22
N ASP A 335 -13.55 -4.18 -5.51
CA ASP A 335 -12.39 -3.52 -4.92
C ASP A 335 -11.33 -3.18 -6.00
N LEU A 336 -10.93 -1.91 -6.04
CA LEU A 336 -9.87 -1.41 -6.91
C LEU A 336 -8.49 -1.73 -6.31
N GLN A 337 -7.50 -1.91 -7.17
CA GLN A 337 -6.11 -2.12 -6.79
C GLN A 337 -5.30 -0.84 -6.95
N PRO A 338 -4.20 -0.70 -6.20
CA PRO A 338 -3.28 0.43 -6.36
C PRO A 338 -2.91 0.63 -7.83
N LYS A 339 -2.96 1.88 -8.29
CA LYS A 339 -2.63 2.28 -9.66
C LYS A 339 -3.58 1.81 -10.76
N ASP A 340 -4.75 1.26 -10.41
CA ASP A 340 -5.82 1.07 -11.39
C ASP A 340 -6.17 2.41 -12.06
N VAL A 341 -6.69 2.33 -13.29
CA VAL A 341 -7.26 3.48 -14.00
C VAL A 341 -8.74 3.22 -14.23
N VAL A 342 -9.59 4.02 -13.59
CA VAL A 342 -11.02 4.07 -13.86
C VAL A 342 -11.26 5.08 -14.98
N TYR A 343 -11.84 4.62 -16.08
CA TYR A 343 -12.13 5.44 -17.25
C TYR A 343 -13.62 5.38 -17.59
N VAL A 344 -14.23 6.55 -17.80
CA VAL A 344 -15.63 6.68 -18.20
C VAL A 344 -15.70 7.30 -19.59
N ASP A 345 -16.32 6.60 -20.54
CA ASP A 345 -16.40 7.09 -21.91
C ASP A 345 -17.46 8.18 -22.09
N ALA A 346 -17.35 8.93 -23.19
CA ALA A 346 -18.33 9.94 -23.56
C ALA A 346 -19.49 9.37 -24.37
N ASN A 347 -20.70 9.90 -24.11
CA ASN A 347 -21.87 9.54 -24.90
C ASN A 347 -21.68 9.96 -26.38
N GLY A 348 -22.34 9.24 -27.29
CA GLY A 348 -22.18 9.46 -28.73
C GLY A 348 -22.55 10.87 -29.19
N LEU A 349 -23.54 11.50 -28.53
CA LEU A 349 -24.02 12.83 -28.86
C LEU A 349 -23.01 13.93 -28.49
N VAL A 350 -22.34 13.81 -27.35
CA VAL A 350 -21.29 14.73 -26.92
C VAL A 350 -20.06 14.61 -27.80
N ARG A 351 -19.73 13.41 -28.27
CA ARG A 351 -18.68 13.24 -29.28
C ARG A 351 -19.02 13.96 -30.58
N ALA A 352 -20.24 13.81 -31.08
CA ALA A 352 -20.70 14.53 -32.28
C ALA A 352 -20.72 16.06 -32.07
N SER A 353 -21.12 16.53 -30.87
CA SER A 353 -21.14 17.96 -30.55
C SER A 353 -19.74 18.56 -30.45
N ARG A 354 -18.73 17.81 -29.98
CA ARG A 354 -17.31 18.21 -29.98
C ARG A 354 -16.83 18.46 -31.41
N VAL A 355 -17.13 17.55 -32.34
CA VAL A 355 -16.79 17.72 -33.77
C VAL A 355 -17.46 18.96 -34.34
N LEU A 356 -18.76 19.13 -34.09
CA LEU A 356 -19.49 20.30 -34.56
C LEU A 356 -18.88 21.60 -34.02
N SER A 357 -18.52 21.63 -32.74
CA SER A 357 -17.93 22.80 -32.08
C SER A 357 -16.59 23.20 -32.68
N LEU A 358 -15.79 22.23 -33.16
CA LEU A 358 -14.54 22.51 -33.88
C LEU A 358 -14.78 23.11 -35.28
N LEU A 359 -15.93 22.81 -35.90
CA LEU A 359 -16.30 23.33 -37.22
C LEU A 359 -17.00 24.70 -37.15
N LEU A 360 -17.63 25.04 -36.02
CA LEU A 360 -18.37 26.31 -35.85
C LEU A 360 -17.55 27.56 -36.19
N PRO A 361 -16.26 27.72 -35.80
CA PRO A 361 -15.48 28.90 -36.17
C PRO A 361 -15.32 29.05 -37.69
N ALA A 362 -15.10 27.95 -38.42
CA ALA A 362 -14.97 27.97 -39.87
C ALA A 362 -16.31 28.27 -40.57
N ILE A 363 -17.40 27.71 -40.05
CA ILE A 363 -18.76 27.97 -40.55
C ILE A 363 -19.14 29.45 -40.36
N ASN A 364 -18.86 30.01 -39.17
CA ASN A 364 -19.11 31.42 -38.88
C ASN A 364 -18.25 32.35 -39.74
N ALA A 365 -16.97 32.03 -39.95
CA ALA A 365 -16.09 32.78 -40.84
C ALA A 365 -16.54 32.74 -42.30
N GLY A 366 -17.04 31.60 -42.78
CA GLY A 366 -17.61 31.48 -44.13
C GLY A 366 -18.92 32.25 -44.29
N LEU A 367 -19.80 32.21 -43.28
CA LEU A 367 -21.05 32.98 -43.28
C LEU A 367 -20.80 34.49 -43.25
N THR A 368 -19.88 34.98 -42.42
CA THR A 368 -19.53 36.40 -42.40
C THR A 368 -18.86 36.84 -43.70
N ALA A 369 -17.97 36.04 -44.28
CA ALA A 369 -17.40 36.32 -45.59
C ALA A 369 -18.47 36.39 -46.69
N ALA A 370 -19.41 35.45 -46.72
CA ALA A 370 -20.51 35.42 -47.68
C ALA A 370 -21.46 36.64 -47.56
N VAL A 371 -21.67 37.14 -46.34
CA VAL A 371 -22.47 38.35 -46.08
C VAL A 371 -21.72 39.63 -46.48
N VAL A 372 -20.39 39.67 -46.32
CA VAL A 372 -19.56 40.84 -46.70
C VAL A 372 -19.34 40.93 -48.21
N THR A 373 -19.35 39.80 -48.93
CA THR A 373 -19.19 39.78 -50.40
C THR A 373 -20.49 40.08 -51.18
N LYS A 374 -21.58 40.41 -50.49
CA LYS A 374 -22.89 40.68 -51.07
C LYS A 374 -23.28 42.13 -50.80
#